data_AF-A0A2E7P0C3-F1
#
_entry.id   AF-A0A2E7P0C3-F1
#
_cell.length_a   1.000
_cell.length_b   1.000
_cell.length_c   1.000
_cell.angle_alpha   90.00
_cell.angle_beta   90.00
_cell.angle_gamma   90.00
#
_symmetry.space_group_name_H-M   'P 1'
#
loop_
_entity.id
_entity.type
_entity.pdbx_description
1 polymer ?
#
loop_
_entity_poly.entity_id
_entity_poly.type
_entity_poly.pdbx_seq_one_letter_code
_entity_poly.pdbx_strand_id
1 'polypeptide(L)'
;MNNEPTPKAFPGKGILKTVSLAITLSLFLNSCMNFLPRNMPLAAFDPHMKIWTCRYEKPAEPQLDAQAEQWFREGLALTSFDLWPDDRQFNKAAALWTKAAEKEHWKAMLNLASLYVEGKGVTRDTERAVQLVEEAMRKGVPKAFDLMGTYHINGTGVKQDATRAYAFWILAAEMGDADAQAYLGAKLMAAYDDPKGTFWGNSVIGRKMLECSYAQENGNGASELGLRIALPEELERSLKVYHDGVKFGSEMSAIHMAVEFRGGLESGGPRPDPDRAERYSAIGDMLHLNPDLRLPNLDKVLPLPPAILPYWDGDKQSLIDGAKPVKTASLADIKPSPASLRQGRAHIPDGFVLPDEPQGGPLIQHPNTNAVISGYWIAQLVKPYTPRQVAWNNAQVPMHYEQGESFTPPDDITKESGVLRFRYLGIPVPKAPAARHVPDWRVPQGVLREVPSPSRDLRSTGLLPAPATGIWHGKVDPMHPLAKVFNQWNRQTYVEEGQPFPDPRDRGLDISPKEIEWQWLDQANQPLPSGRKSITIRNFSAEEPIAKGN
;
A
#
# COMPACT_ATOMS: atom_id res chain seq x y z
N MET A 1 62.61 54.26 -8.82
CA MET A 1 62.72 52.85 -8.40
C MET A 1 61.82 52.66 -7.18
N ASN A 2 60.81 51.81 -7.34
CA ASN A 2 60.10 50.96 -6.36
C ASN A 2 59.75 51.57 -4.98
N ASN A 3 58.48 51.92 -4.74
CA ASN A 3 57.34 51.06 -4.35
C ASN A 3 57.25 50.83 -2.83
N GLU A 4 56.38 51.58 -2.17
CA GLU A 4 55.60 51.12 -1.02
C GLU A 4 54.15 51.63 -1.20
N PRO A 5 53.11 50.78 -1.07
CA PRO A 5 51.74 51.22 -1.24
C PRO A 5 51.07 51.58 0.09
N THR A 6 50.36 52.72 0.05
CA THR A 6 49.39 53.21 1.02
C THR A 6 48.24 52.21 1.31
N PRO A 7 47.47 52.45 2.39
CA PRO A 7 46.03 52.56 2.18
C PRO A 7 45.45 53.89 2.68
N LYS A 8 44.59 54.44 1.81
CA LYS A 8 43.82 55.67 1.93
C LYS A 8 42.68 55.54 2.94
N ALA A 9 42.40 56.66 3.60
CA ALA A 9 41.18 56.91 4.36
C ALA A 9 40.04 57.47 3.48
N PHE A 10 38.82 57.38 4.06
CA PHE A 10 37.55 58.10 3.76
C PHE A 10 36.51 57.39 2.86
N PRO A 11 35.19 57.69 3.01
CA PRO A 11 34.35 57.37 4.18
C PRO A 11 32.92 56.89 3.81
N GLY A 12 32.15 56.43 4.80
CA GLY A 12 30.72 56.76 4.86
C GLY A 12 29.67 55.63 4.78
N LYS A 13 28.84 55.63 5.84
CA LYS A 13 27.41 55.27 5.91
C LYS A 13 27.01 53.78 5.92
N GLY A 14 26.22 53.45 6.95
CA GLY A 14 25.12 52.49 6.85
C GLY A 14 25.23 51.25 7.73
N ILE A 15 25.19 51.40 9.06
CA ILE A 15 24.94 50.27 9.96
C ILE A 15 23.44 49.93 9.88
N LEU A 16 23.13 48.83 9.20
CA LEU A 16 21.82 48.21 9.15
C LEU A 16 21.52 47.60 10.53
N LYS A 17 20.53 48.15 11.25
CA LYS A 17 19.93 47.49 12.41
C LYS A 17 19.10 46.31 11.91
N THR A 18 19.44 45.12 12.39
CA THR A 18 18.64 43.91 12.30
C THR A 18 17.33 44.11 13.07
N VAL A 19 16.27 44.48 12.36
CA VAL A 19 14.90 44.40 12.86
C VAL A 19 14.37 43.01 12.48
N SER A 20 14.02 42.24 13.52
CA SER A 20 13.25 41.00 13.40
C SER A 20 12.03 41.21 12.51
N LEU A 21 12.01 40.55 11.35
CA LEU A 21 10.83 40.41 10.51
C LEU A 21 10.02 39.18 10.96
N ALA A 22 9.69 39.16 12.25
CA ALA A 22 8.51 38.47 12.75
C ALA A 22 7.46 39.57 12.91
N ILE A 23 6.22 39.33 12.50
CA ILE A 23 5.09 40.31 12.45
C ILE A 23 4.97 41.07 11.11
N THR A 24 4.78 40.34 10.00
CA THR A 24 3.99 40.83 8.84
C THR A 24 3.13 39.73 8.19
N LEU A 25 2.86 38.62 8.90
CA LEU A 25 1.86 37.62 8.47
C LEU A 25 0.58 37.65 9.32
N SER A 26 0.55 38.45 10.39
CA SER A 26 -0.57 38.52 11.34
C SER A 26 -1.50 39.73 11.17
N LEU A 27 -1.23 40.64 10.21
CA LEU A 27 -2.05 41.83 9.96
C LEU A 27 -2.83 41.82 8.62
N PHE A 28 -2.71 40.75 7.82
CA PHE A 28 -3.61 40.50 6.67
C PHE A 28 -4.82 39.61 7.01
N LEU A 29 -4.97 39.20 8.28
CA LEU A 29 -6.08 38.34 8.73
C LEU A 29 -7.34 39.10 9.14
N ASN A 30 -7.31 40.43 9.27
CA ASN A 30 -8.43 41.21 9.81
C ASN A 30 -9.19 42.08 8.80
N SER A 31 -9.03 41.85 7.49
CA SER A 31 -9.85 42.55 6.47
C SER A 31 -10.35 41.69 5.30
N CYS A 32 -10.27 40.35 5.40
CA CYS A 32 -10.80 39.41 4.40
C CYS A 32 -11.93 38.55 4.97
N MET A 33 -12.90 39.15 5.65
CA MET A 33 -14.19 38.49 5.87
C MET A 33 -15.12 38.92 4.74
N ASN A 34 -15.36 38.04 3.76
CA ASN A 34 -16.66 37.85 3.06
C ASN A 34 -16.61 37.05 1.75
N PHE A 35 -15.46 36.55 1.27
CA PHE A 35 -15.45 35.66 0.10
C PHE A 35 -15.48 34.19 0.53
N LEU A 36 -16.54 33.49 0.13
CA LEU A 36 -16.61 32.02 0.19
C LEU A 36 -15.42 31.43 -0.62
N PRO A 37 -14.76 30.35 -0.17
CA PRO A 37 -13.62 29.77 -0.89
C PRO A 37 -13.92 29.44 -2.36
N ARG A 38 -15.15 29.02 -2.69
CA ARG A 38 -15.60 28.82 -4.09
C ARG A 38 -15.47 30.07 -4.97
N ASN A 39 -15.54 31.26 -4.37
CA ASN A 39 -15.48 32.58 -5.02
C ASN A 39 -14.18 33.34 -4.73
N MET A 40 -13.14 32.68 -4.22
CA MET A 40 -11.86 33.33 -3.94
C MET A 40 -11.25 33.96 -5.21
N PRO A 41 -10.49 35.05 -5.08
CA PRO A 41 -9.71 35.59 -6.19
C PRO A 41 -8.64 34.57 -6.59
N LEU A 42 -8.56 34.27 -7.89
CA LEU A 42 -7.61 33.32 -8.47
C LEU A 42 -6.85 33.98 -9.62
N ALA A 43 -5.60 33.59 -9.80
CA ALA A 43 -4.88 33.87 -11.04
C ALA A 43 -5.52 33.07 -12.18
N ALA A 44 -5.65 33.69 -13.35
CA ALA A 44 -6.09 32.97 -14.54
C ALA A 44 -5.06 31.92 -14.92
N PHE A 45 -5.52 30.77 -15.42
CA PHE A 45 -4.65 29.73 -15.92
C PHE A 45 -3.86 30.23 -17.14
N ASP A 46 -2.54 30.18 -17.05
CA ASP A 46 -1.62 30.44 -18.16
C ASP A 46 -1.11 29.10 -18.74
N PRO A 47 -1.60 28.68 -19.91
CA PRO A 47 -1.16 27.43 -20.53
C PRO A 47 0.30 27.48 -21.03
N HIS A 48 0.87 28.68 -21.21
CA HIS A 48 2.22 28.90 -21.74
C HIS A 48 3.22 29.28 -20.64
N MET A 49 2.98 28.80 -19.43
CA MET A 49 3.88 29.03 -18.30
C MET A 49 5.31 28.56 -18.63
N LYS A 50 6.30 29.38 -18.29
CA LYS A 50 7.71 29.11 -18.62
C LYS A 50 8.41 28.22 -17.58
N ILE A 51 7.95 28.29 -16.34
CA ILE A 51 8.57 27.61 -15.21
C ILE A 51 7.46 26.91 -14.45
N TRP A 52 7.73 25.65 -14.11
CA TRP A 52 6.89 24.85 -13.25
C TRP A 52 7.77 24.05 -12.28
N THR A 53 7.31 23.90 -11.05
CA THR A 53 8.05 23.21 -9.98
C THR A 53 7.18 22.09 -9.42
N CYS A 54 7.71 20.87 -9.46
CA CYS A 54 7.05 19.72 -8.85
C CYS A 54 6.94 19.89 -7.34
N ARG A 55 5.71 19.77 -6.83
CA ARG A 55 5.41 19.65 -5.40
C ARG A 55 4.62 18.38 -5.17
N TYR A 56 4.78 17.82 -3.98
CA TYR A 56 4.12 16.58 -3.59
C TYR A 56 2.96 16.87 -2.63
N GLU A 57 1.88 16.11 -2.75
CA GLU A 57 0.66 16.23 -1.95
C GLU A 57 0.91 15.83 -0.48
N LYS A 58 1.60 14.70 -0.24
CA LYS A 58 1.73 14.10 1.11
C LYS A 58 2.33 15.05 2.17
N PRO A 59 3.36 15.86 1.86
CA PRO A 59 3.86 16.84 2.82
C PRO A 59 2.86 17.94 3.18
N ALA A 60 1.94 18.28 2.27
CA ALA A 60 0.93 19.33 2.45
C ALA A 60 -0.34 18.84 3.18
N GLU A 61 -0.54 17.53 3.35
CA GLU A 61 -1.71 16.99 4.06
C GLU A 61 -1.74 17.45 5.53
N PRO A 62 -2.87 17.98 6.03
CA PRO A 62 -3.01 18.35 7.43
C PRO A 62 -3.05 17.10 8.32
N GLN A 63 -2.64 17.26 9.58
CA GLN A 63 -2.73 16.18 10.57
C GLN A 63 -4.18 15.81 10.85
N LEU A 64 -4.42 14.53 11.11
CA LEU A 64 -5.75 13.95 11.32
C LEU A 64 -5.88 13.41 12.75
N ASP A 65 -7.06 13.59 13.34
CA ASP A 65 -7.42 12.97 14.62
C ASP A 65 -7.57 11.44 14.46
N ALA A 66 -6.92 10.68 15.33
CA ALA A 66 -6.89 9.21 15.23
C ALA A 66 -8.28 8.56 15.36
N GLN A 67 -9.19 9.16 16.14
CA GLN A 67 -10.56 8.64 16.28
C GLN A 67 -11.39 8.96 15.04
N ALA A 68 -11.23 10.16 14.47
CA ALA A 68 -11.87 10.55 13.22
C ALA A 68 -11.42 9.66 12.07
N GLU A 69 -10.12 9.36 12.03
CA GLU A 69 -9.54 8.42 11.07
C GLU A 69 -10.18 7.04 11.19
N GLN A 70 -10.36 6.52 12.42
CA GLN A 70 -11.04 5.25 12.63
C GLN A 70 -12.46 5.25 12.04
N TRP A 71 -13.26 6.28 12.30
CA TRP A 71 -14.61 6.38 11.73
C TRP A 71 -14.58 6.47 10.20
N PHE A 72 -13.61 7.21 9.64
CA PHE A 72 -13.43 7.30 8.19
C PHE A 72 -13.24 5.91 7.56
N ARG A 73 -12.39 5.08 8.18
CA ARG A 73 -12.10 3.71 7.73
C ARG A 73 -13.28 2.77 7.86
N GLU A 74 -14.01 2.84 8.97
CA GLU A 74 -15.23 2.06 9.15
C GLU A 74 -16.24 2.40 8.05
N GLY A 75 -16.32 3.66 7.64
CA GLY A 75 -17.09 4.09 6.47
C GLY A 75 -16.58 3.48 5.17
N LEU A 76 -15.27 3.49 4.91
CA LEU A 76 -14.68 2.87 3.71
C LEU A 76 -14.97 1.36 3.63
N ALA A 77 -14.90 0.64 4.75
CA ALA A 77 -15.20 -0.79 4.80
C ALA A 77 -16.66 -1.09 4.42
N LEU A 78 -17.60 -0.23 4.84
CA LEU A 78 -19.02 -0.35 4.53
C LEU A 78 -19.35 -0.03 3.06
N THR A 79 -18.46 0.67 2.35
CA THR A 79 -18.62 1.04 0.94
C THR A 79 -17.58 0.37 0.03
N SER A 80 -16.88 -0.66 0.53
CA SER A 80 -15.81 -1.32 -0.20
C SER A 80 -16.29 -1.89 -1.54
N PHE A 81 -15.44 -1.83 -2.55
CA PHE A 81 -15.69 -2.45 -3.85
C PHE A 81 -15.70 -3.97 -3.80
N ASP A 82 -15.15 -4.57 -2.74
CA ASP A 82 -15.21 -6.01 -2.49
C ASP A 82 -16.62 -6.48 -2.10
N LEU A 83 -17.49 -5.55 -1.67
CA LEU A 83 -18.90 -5.83 -1.40
C LEU A 83 -19.72 -5.73 -2.68
N TRP A 84 -20.70 -6.62 -2.79
CA TRP A 84 -21.75 -6.48 -3.80
C TRP A 84 -22.41 -5.10 -3.68
N PRO A 85 -22.79 -4.46 -4.80
CA PRO A 85 -23.37 -3.12 -4.77
C PRO A 85 -24.53 -2.95 -3.79
N ASP A 86 -25.37 -3.98 -3.63
CA ASP A 86 -26.53 -3.97 -2.74
C ASP A 86 -26.18 -4.11 -1.24
N ASP A 87 -25.01 -4.66 -0.92
CA ASP A 87 -24.52 -4.82 0.45
C ASP A 87 -23.84 -3.55 0.99
N ARG A 88 -23.59 -2.56 0.12
CA ARG A 88 -22.90 -1.32 0.49
C ARG A 88 -23.82 -0.41 1.30
N GLN A 89 -23.39 -0.11 2.52
CA GLN A 89 -24.20 0.63 3.50
C GLN A 89 -23.82 2.12 3.51
N PHE A 90 -24.14 2.82 2.42
CA PHE A 90 -23.80 4.24 2.24
C PHE A 90 -24.40 5.15 3.32
N ASN A 91 -25.57 4.83 3.86
CA ASN A 91 -26.20 5.58 4.96
C ASN A 91 -25.38 5.53 6.26
N LYS A 92 -24.85 4.35 6.62
CA LYS A 92 -23.98 4.19 7.78
C LYS A 92 -22.61 4.84 7.55
N ALA A 93 -22.06 4.70 6.34
CA ALA A 93 -20.82 5.36 5.97
C ALA A 93 -20.95 6.90 6.03
N ALA A 94 -22.05 7.47 5.54
CA ALA A 94 -22.33 8.91 5.64
C ALA A 94 -22.38 9.38 7.10
N ALA A 95 -23.01 8.60 8.00
CA ALA A 95 -23.06 8.93 9.42
C ALA A 95 -21.67 8.92 10.09
N LEU A 96 -20.82 7.95 9.74
CA LEU A 96 -19.44 7.88 10.23
C LEU A 96 -18.58 9.01 9.67
N TRP A 97 -18.68 9.29 8.36
CA TRP A 97 -17.96 10.38 7.71
C TRP A 97 -18.41 11.75 8.20
N THR A 98 -19.67 11.91 8.59
CA THR A 98 -20.15 13.14 9.26
C THR A 98 -19.42 13.34 10.59
N LYS A 99 -19.35 12.31 11.45
CA LYS A 99 -18.60 12.38 12.73
C LYS A 99 -17.11 12.67 12.52
N ALA A 100 -16.51 12.06 11.50
CA ALA A 100 -15.12 12.32 11.15
C ALA A 100 -14.92 13.76 10.64
N ALA A 101 -15.83 14.26 9.79
CA ALA A 101 -15.81 15.63 9.28
C ALA A 101 -15.99 16.67 10.39
N GLU A 102 -16.84 16.42 11.40
CA GLU A 102 -16.97 17.26 12.60
C GLU A 102 -15.66 17.38 13.39
N LYS A 103 -14.82 16.34 13.33
CA LYS A 103 -13.44 16.33 13.82
C LYS A 103 -12.41 16.76 12.77
N GLU A 104 -12.84 17.56 11.81
CA GLU A 104 -11.97 18.20 10.83
C GLU A 104 -11.28 17.24 9.84
N HIS A 105 -11.80 16.02 9.68
CA HIS A 105 -11.19 15.00 8.83
C HIS A 105 -11.47 15.25 7.34
N TRP A 106 -10.49 15.79 6.62
CA TRP A 106 -10.67 16.24 5.24
C TRP A 106 -11.08 15.13 4.26
N LYS A 107 -10.57 13.90 4.36
CA LYS A 107 -10.99 12.81 3.45
C LYS A 107 -12.45 12.45 3.62
N ALA A 108 -12.93 12.49 4.86
CA ALA A 108 -14.33 12.23 5.18
C ALA A 108 -15.21 13.36 4.64
N MET A 109 -14.75 14.62 4.73
CA MET A 109 -15.43 15.76 4.10
C MET A 109 -15.58 15.57 2.58
N LEU A 110 -14.49 15.18 1.88
CA LEU A 110 -14.53 14.98 0.42
C LEU A 110 -15.40 13.78 0.02
N ASN A 111 -15.32 12.65 0.74
CA ASN A 111 -16.17 11.49 0.47
C ASN A 111 -17.64 11.80 0.75
N LEU A 112 -17.93 12.49 1.85
CA LEU A 112 -19.29 12.92 2.18
C LEU A 112 -19.82 13.92 1.14
N ALA A 113 -18.97 14.82 0.61
CA ALA A 113 -19.33 15.70 -0.49
C ALA A 113 -19.73 14.92 -1.75
N SER A 114 -18.99 13.87 -2.13
CA SER A 114 -19.36 12.97 -3.22
C SER A 114 -20.71 12.29 -2.97
N LEU A 115 -20.96 11.78 -1.75
CA LEU A 115 -22.27 11.19 -1.41
C LEU A 115 -23.43 12.19 -1.58
N TYR A 116 -23.23 13.46 -1.18
CA TYR A 116 -24.22 14.50 -1.36
C TYR A 116 -24.43 14.89 -2.83
N VAL A 117 -23.40 14.88 -3.67
CA VAL A 117 -23.54 15.11 -5.12
C VAL A 117 -24.33 13.98 -5.78
N GLU A 118 -24.05 12.73 -5.40
CA GLU A 118 -24.64 11.53 -6.00
C GLU A 118 -26.00 11.16 -5.41
N GLY A 119 -26.31 11.60 -4.19
CA GLY A 119 -27.50 11.17 -3.44
C GLY A 119 -27.41 9.73 -2.93
N LYS A 120 -26.20 9.20 -2.71
CA LYS A 120 -25.98 7.83 -2.21
C LYS A 120 -25.98 7.80 -0.69
N GLY A 121 -26.96 7.13 -0.09
CA GLY A 121 -27.09 7.01 1.36
C GLY A 121 -27.50 8.31 2.09
N VAL A 122 -27.62 9.42 1.36
CA VAL A 122 -28.07 10.73 1.82
C VAL A 122 -28.96 11.37 0.75
N THR A 123 -29.81 12.31 1.13
CA THR A 123 -30.53 13.13 0.15
C THR A 123 -29.54 13.98 -0.64
N ARG A 124 -29.68 13.97 -1.97
CA ARG A 124 -28.82 14.77 -2.87
C ARG A 124 -28.89 16.25 -2.49
N ASP A 125 -27.74 16.85 -2.23
CA ASP A 125 -27.59 18.27 -1.87
C ASP A 125 -26.22 18.79 -2.34
N THR A 126 -26.21 19.38 -3.53
CA THR A 126 -24.97 19.91 -4.13
C THR A 126 -24.42 21.13 -3.40
N GLU A 127 -25.26 21.90 -2.70
CA GLU A 127 -24.77 23.05 -1.91
C GLU A 127 -24.04 22.56 -0.66
N ARG A 128 -24.57 21.54 0.02
CA ARG A 128 -23.88 20.92 1.15
C ARG A 128 -22.55 20.28 0.73
N ALA A 129 -22.50 19.66 -0.46
CA ALA A 129 -21.26 19.15 -1.02
C ALA A 129 -20.22 20.25 -1.21
N VAL A 130 -20.60 21.39 -1.83
CA VAL A 130 -19.71 22.54 -2.00
C VAL A 130 -19.19 23.05 -0.65
N GLN A 131 -20.05 23.17 0.37
CA GLN A 131 -19.64 23.63 1.70
C GLN A 131 -18.57 22.72 2.34
N LEU A 132 -18.71 21.40 2.22
CA LEU A 132 -17.71 20.44 2.72
C LEU A 132 -16.37 20.58 1.99
N VAL A 133 -16.39 20.81 0.67
CA VAL A 133 -15.17 21.08 -0.11
C VAL A 133 -14.54 22.39 0.34
N GLU A 134 -15.33 23.44 0.59
CA GLU A 134 -14.84 24.72 1.11
C GLU A 134 -14.21 24.58 2.50
N GLU A 135 -14.77 23.74 3.37
CA GLU A 135 -14.18 23.41 4.68
C GLU A 135 -12.80 22.75 4.51
N ALA A 136 -12.65 21.81 3.57
CA ALA A 136 -11.35 21.19 3.26
C ALA A 136 -10.37 22.18 2.60
N MET A 137 -10.83 23.08 1.72
CA MET A 137 -10.00 24.15 1.14
C MET A 137 -9.43 25.09 2.20
N ARG A 138 -10.23 25.46 3.22
CA ARG A 138 -9.75 26.29 4.34
C ARG A 138 -8.62 25.62 5.14
N LYS A 139 -8.48 24.30 5.05
CA LYS A 139 -7.39 23.51 5.65
C LYS A 139 -6.18 23.35 4.73
N GLY A 140 -6.20 23.95 3.54
CA GLY A 140 -5.10 23.87 2.58
C GLY A 140 -4.98 22.52 1.90
N VAL A 141 -6.06 21.73 1.84
CA VAL A 141 -6.06 20.39 1.22
C VAL A 141 -6.02 20.52 -0.30
N PRO A 142 -4.93 20.11 -1.00
CA PRO A 142 -4.80 20.29 -2.45
C PRO A 142 -5.95 19.67 -3.24
N LYS A 143 -6.37 18.45 -2.85
CA LYS A 143 -7.48 17.71 -3.45
C LYS A 143 -8.83 18.43 -3.41
N ALA A 144 -9.04 19.30 -2.42
CA ALA A 144 -10.27 20.08 -2.33
C ALA A 144 -10.32 21.18 -3.41
N PHE A 145 -9.17 21.76 -3.77
CA PHE A 145 -9.08 22.72 -4.88
C PHE A 145 -9.31 22.03 -6.22
N ASP A 146 -8.75 20.83 -6.42
CA ASP A 146 -9.01 20.00 -7.59
C ASP A 146 -10.53 19.73 -7.76
N LEU A 147 -11.18 19.26 -6.69
CA LEU A 147 -12.61 18.97 -6.70
C LEU A 147 -13.47 20.24 -6.94
N MET A 148 -13.07 21.39 -6.41
CA MET A 148 -13.72 22.67 -6.71
C MET A 148 -13.60 23.04 -8.20
N GLY A 149 -12.45 22.74 -8.82
CA GLY A 149 -12.28 22.82 -10.27
C GLY A 149 -13.28 21.95 -11.02
N THR A 150 -13.43 20.70 -10.61
CA THR A 150 -14.44 19.77 -11.13
C THR A 150 -15.88 20.27 -10.93
N TYR A 151 -16.18 20.90 -9.80
CA TYR A 151 -17.51 21.47 -9.56
C TYR A 151 -17.79 22.66 -10.47
N HIS A 152 -16.81 23.52 -10.72
CA HIS A 152 -16.95 24.62 -11.67
C HIS A 152 -17.07 24.17 -13.12
N ILE A 153 -16.35 23.14 -13.57
CA ILE A 153 -16.50 22.67 -14.96
C ILE A 153 -17.87 22.00 -15.20
N ASN A 154 -18.43 21.35 -14.18
CA ASN A 154 -19.70 20.63 -14.25
C ASN A 154 -20.92 21.45 -13.82
N GLY A 155 -20.71 22.59 -13.14
CA GLY A 155 -21.80 23.36 -12.52
C GLY A 155 -22.41 22.68 -11.28
N THR A 156 -21.63 21.90 -10.54
CA THR A 156 -22.10 21.14 -9.36
C THR A 156 -22.21 22.06 -8.14
N GLY A 157 -23.40 22.55 -7.83
CA GLY A 157 -23.63 23.45 -6.68
C GLY A 157 -22.99 24.84 -6.82
N VAL A 158 -22.34 25.11 -7.95
CA VAL A 158 -21.72 26.39 -8.32
C VAL A 158 -22.07 26.72 -9.77
N LYS A 159 -21.93 27.98 -10.15
CA LYS A 159 -22.08 28.37 -11.56
C LYS A 159 -20.98 27.70 -12.41
N GLN A 160 -21.39 27.10 -13.52
CA GLN A 160 -20.46 26.53 -14.48
C GLN A 160 -19.52 27.61 -15.02
N ASP A 161 -18.21 27.38 -14.90
CA ASP A 161 -17.17 28.33 -15.31
C ASP A 161 -15.85 27.59 -15.58
N ALA A 162 -15.53 27.40 -16.85
CA ALA A 162 -14.31 26.70 -17.25
C ALA A 162 -13.04 27.48 -16.87
N THR A 163 -13.07 28.82 -16.92
CA THR A 163 -11.91 29.65 -16.57
C THR A 163 -11.58 29.50 -15.07
N ARG A 164 -12.60 29.51 -14.21
CA ARG A 164 -12.41 29.23 -12.78
C ARG A 164 -11.97 27.79 -12.54
N ALA A 165 -12.51 26.82 -13.28
CA ALA A 165 -12.11 25.42 -13.15
C ALA A 165 -10.60 25.24 -13.39
N TYR A 166 -10.08 25.77 -14.49
CA TYR A 166 -8.64 25.72 -14.79
C TYR A 166 -7.78 26.50 -13.78
N ALA A 167 -8.28 27.63 -13.28
CA ALA A 167 -7.60 28.38 -12.22
C ALA A 167 -7.52 27.59 -10.89
N PHE A 168 -8.55 26.82 -10.55
CA PHE A 168 -8.53 25.93 -9.39
C PHE A 168 -7.61 24.72 -9.59
N TRP A 169 -7.63 24.10 -10.78
CA TRP A 169 -6.75 22.96 -11.07
C TRP A 169 -5.28 23.35 -11.08
N ILE A 170 -4.90 24.50 -11.64
CA ILE A 170 -3.49 24.91 -11.61
C ILE A 170 -3.03 25.20 -10.18
N LEU A 171 -3.88 25.82 -9.37
CA LEU A 171 -3.61 26.03 -7.95
C LEU A 171 -3.44 24.69 -7.21
N ALA A 172 -4.33 23.71 -7.47
CA ALA A 172 -4.21 22.37 -6.89
C ALA A 172 -2.89 21.69 -7.29
N ALA A 173 -2.53 21.75 -8.57
CA ALA A 173 -1.28 21.19 -9.09
C ALA A 173 -0.03 21.86 -8.49
N GLU A 174 -0.05 23.18 -8.31
CA GLU A 174 0.99 23.96 -7.61
C GLU A 174 1.08 23.66 -6.11
N MET A 175 -0.03 23.21 -5.50
CA MET A 175 -0.08 22.70 -4.13
C MET A 175 0.34 21.23 -4.02
N GLY A 176 0.53 20.55 -5.14
CA GLY A 176 1.06 19.19 -5.22
C GLY A 176 0.03 18.10 -5.53
N ASP A 177 -1.23 18.45 -5.80
CA ASP A 177 -2.29 17.48 -6.12
C ASP A 177 -1.92 16.67 -7.37
N ALA A 178 -1.80 15.34 -7.20
CA ALA A 178 -1.30 14.47 -8.25
C ALA A 178 -2.30 14.29 -9.40
N ASP A 179 -3.60 14.36 -9.14
CA ASP A 179 -4.64 14.24 -10.17
C ASP A 179 -4.73 15.50 -11.03
N ALA A 180 -4.66 16.69 -10.42
CA ALA A 180 -4.60 17.95 -11.13
C ALA A 180 -3.31 18.07 -11.96
N GLN A 181 -2.17 17.62 -11.43
CA GLN A 181 -0.92 17.50 -12.19
C GLN A 181 -1.08 16.57 -13.41
N ALA A 182 -1.69 15.40 -13.23
CA ALA A 182 -1.93 14.46 -14.32
C ALA A 182 -2.87 15.05 -15.38
N TYR A 183 -3.99 15.64 -14.94
CA TYR A 183 -5.00 16.25 -15.81
C TYR A 183 -4.42 17.41 -16.63
N LEU A 184 -3.81 18.40 -15.98
CA LEU A 184 -3.21 19.55 -16.68
C LEU A 184 -2.02 19.11 -17.53
N GLY A 185 -1.20 18.18 -17.02
CA GLY A 185 -0.13 17.55 -17.77
C GLY A 185 -0.61 17.05 -19.11
N ALA A 186 -1.65 16.20 -19.13
CA ALA A 186 -2.24 15.67 -20.36
C ALA A 186 -2.80 16.77 -21.28
N LYS A 187 -3.43 17.82 -20.73
CA LYS A 187 -3.96 18.94 -21.51
C LYS A 187 -2.87 19.81 -22.16
N LEU A 188 -1.67 19.89 -21.57
CA LEU A 188 -0.55 20.66 -22.10
C LEU A 188 0.30 19.88 -23.11
N MET A 189 0.05 18.58 -23.30
CA MET A 189 0.85 17.73 -24.20
C MET A 189 0.47 17.84 -25.68
N ALA A 190 -0.39 18.78 -26.08
CA ALA A 190 -0.76 18.93 -27.48
C ALA A 190 0.37 19.56 -28.32
N ALA A 191 0.26 19.46 -29.64
CA ALA A 191 1.22 20.10 -30.56
C ALA A 191 0.87 21.57 -30.84
N TYR A 192 -0.37 21.99 -30.55
CA TYR A 192 -0.91 23.33 -30.79
C TYR A 192 -2.03 23.63 -29.79
N ASP A 193 -2.48 24.87 -29.74
CA ASP A 193 -3.56 25.31 -28.87
C ASP A 193 -4.93 25.13 -29.52
N ASP A 194 -5.85 24.51 -28.78
CA ASP A 194 -7.28 24.57 -29.07
C ASP A 194 -8.07 24.82 -27.77
N PRO A 195 -8.38 26.09 -27.47
CA PRO A 195 -9.19 26.42 -26.30
C PRO A 195 -10.58 25.79 -26.31
N LYS A 196 -11.16 25.50 -27.48
CA LYS A 196 -12.46 24.79 -27.57
C LYS A 196 -12.29 23.30 -27.28
N GLY A 197 -11.21 22.72 -27.78
CA GLY A 197 -10.76 21.36 -27.48
C GLY A 197 -10.24 21.19 -26.05
N THR A 198 -10.04 22.27 -25.30
CA THR A 198 -9.53 22.32 -23.93
C THR A 198 -8.12 21.74 -23.77
N PHE A 199 -7.24 21.98 -24.76
CA PHE A 199 -5.84 21.55 -24.74
C PHE A 199 -4.92 22.63 -25.32
N TRP A 200 -3.63 22.56 -24.95
CA TRP A 200 -2.61 23.55 -25.28
C TRP A 200 -1.27 22.93 -25.63
N GLY A 201 -0.50 23.65 -26.43
CA GLY A 201 0.83 23.28 -26.86
C GLY A 201 1.92 23.70 -25.90
N ASN A 202 2.10 22.97 -24.79
CA ASN A 202 3.21 23.17 -23.85
C ASN A 202 3.74 21.83 -23.32
N SER A 203 4.22 20.98 -24.24
CA SER A 203 4.61 19.60 -23.94
C SER A 203 5.77 19.48 -22.95
N VAL A 204 6.64 20.50 -22.86
CA VAL A 204 7.76 20.51 -21.91
C VAL A 204 7.24 20.60 -20.47
N ILE A 205 6.30 21.51 -20.20
CA ILE A 205 5.68 21.63 -18.88
C ILE A 205 4.71 20.48 -18.63
N GLY A 206 3.92 20.11 -19.65
CA GLY A 206 3.00 18.98 -19.58
C GLY A 206 3.71 17.70 -19.15
N ARG A 207 4.86 17.38 -19.74
CA ARG A 207 5.69 16.23 -19.37
C ARG A 207 6.17 16.31 -17.93
N LYS A 208 6.65 17.48 -17.47
CA LYS A 208 7.11 17.66 -16.08
C LYS A 208 5.98 17.44 -15.07
N MET A 209 4.77 17.91 -15.37
CA MET A 209 3.59 17.67 -14.54
C MET A 209 3.26 16.18 -14.48
N LEU A 210 3.27 15.49 -15.63
CA LEU A 210 3.07 14.05 -15.70
C LEU A 210 4.13 13.27 -14.91
N GLU A 211 5.42 13.60 -15.07
CA GLU A 211 6.53 12.99 -14.33
C GLU A 211 6.40 13.18 -12.81
N CYS A 212 5.92 14.34 -12.36
CA CYS A 212 5.66 14.56 -10.94
C CYS A 212 4.46 13.76 -10.42
N SER A 213 3.36 13.69 -11.18
CA SER A 213 2.22 12.84 -10.82
C SER A 213 2.60 11.36 -10.78
N TYR A 214 3.46 10.93 -11.70
CA TYR A 214 4.04 9.59 -11.74
C TYR A 214 4.92 9.30 -10.53
N ALA A 215 5.75 10.26 -10.10
CA ALA A 215 6.55 10.15 -8.87
C ALA A 215 5.69 9.93 -7.61
N GLN A 216 4.47 10.48 -7.62
CA GLN A 216 3.46 10.34 -6.56
C GLN A 216 2.62 9.06 -6.65
N GLU A 217 2.93 8.16 -7.60
CA GLU A 217 2.19 6.92 -7.83
C GLU A 217 0.74 7.14 -8.30
N ASN A 218 0.53 8.17 -9.12
CA ASN A 218 -0.75 8.40 -9.78
C ASN A 218 -0.88 7.53 -11.05
N GLY A 219 -1.90 6.69 -11.10
CA GLY A 219 -2.14 5.79 -12.23
C GLY A 219 -2.50 6.50 -13.53
N ASN A 220 -3.28 7.60 -13.48
CA ASN A 220 -3.64 8.37 -14.68
C ASN A 220 -2.41 9.09 -15.24
N GLY A 221 -1.62 9.70 -14.35
CA GLY A 221 -0.33 10.30 -14.68
C GLY A 221 0.64 9.33 -15.36
N ALA A 222 0.74 8.11 -14.84
CA ALA A 222 1.54 7.05 -15.46
C ALA A 222 1.03 6.67 -16.86
N SER A 223 -0.28 6.45 -17.01
CA SER A 223 -0.89 6.10 -18.30
C SER A 223 -0.64 7.18 -19.36
N GLU A 224 -0.88 8.44 -19.01
CA GLU A 224 -0.67 9.58 -19.91
C GLU A 224 0.81 9.78 -20.22
N LEU A 225 1.71 9.61 -19.24
CA LEU A 225 3.15 9.67 -19.48
C LEU A 225 3.59 8.57 -20.45
N GLY A 226 3.17 7.32 -20.20
CA GLY A 226 3.48 6.15 -21.02
C GLY A 226 3.12 6.36 -22.50
N LEU A 227 1.93 6.91 -22.75
CA LEU A 227 1.42 7.20 -24.10
C LEU A 227 2.28 8.24 -24.83
N ARG A 228 2.81 9.23 -24.10
CA ARG A 228 3.52 10.36 -24.70
C ARG A 228 5.03 10.14 -24.83
N ILE A 229 5.58 9.12 -24.17
CA ILE A 229 6.99 8.70 -24.29
C ILE A 229 7.16 7.49 -25.23
N ALA A 230 6.10 6.98 -25.85
CA ALA A 230 6.13 5.81 -26.74
C ALA A 230 6.79 6.07 -28.11
N LEU A 231 7.88 6.84 -28.15
CA LEU A 231 8.77 6.89 -29.32
C LEU A 231 9.57 5.58 -29.39
N PRO A 232 9.93 5.07 -30.58
CA PRO A 232 10.65 3.79 -30.72
C PRO A 232 11.94 3.70 -29.90
N GLU A 233 12.61 4.83 -29.66
CA GLU A 233 13.85 4.92 -28.89
C GLU A 233 13.66 4.83 -27.37
N GLU A 234 12.43 5.04 -26.86
CA GLU A 234 12.10 5.03 -25.42
C GLU A 234 11.09 3.91 -25.06
N LEU A 235 10.91 2.92 -25.92
CA LEU A 235 9.85 1.91 -25.75
C LEU A 235 9.98 1.11 -24.44
N GLU A 236 11.18 0.70 -24.04
CA GLU A 236 11.40 -0.01 -22.77
C GLU A 236 10.98 0.85 -21.57
N ARG A 237 11.26 2.15 -21.63
CA ARG A 237 10.85 3.12 -20.61
C ARG A 237 9.33 3.27 -20.60
N SER A 238 8.68 3.33 -21.76
CA SER A 238 7.21 3.38 -21.87
C SER A 238 6.55 2.16 -21.24
N LEU A 239 7.02 0.95 -21.57
CA LEU A 239 6.52 -0.30 -20.99
C LEU A 239 6.69 -0.33 -19.46
N LYS A 240 7.82 0.15 -18.95
CA LYS A 240 8.05 0.29 -17.49
C LYS A 240 7.06 1.26 -16.85
N VAL A 241 6.83 2.42 -17.47
CA VAL A 241 5.88 3.43 -16.96
C VAL A 241 4.44 2.90 -16.95
N TYR A 242 3.99 2.21 -18.01
CA TYR A 242 2.68 1.57 -18.02
C TYR A 242 2.59 0.46 -16.99
N HIS A 243 3.62 -0.38 -16.87
CA HIS A 243 3.66 -1.44 -15.86
C HIS A 243 3.55 -0.87 -14.44
N ASP A 244 4.28 0.20 -14.13
CA ASP A 244 4.17 0.93 -12.87
C ASP A 244 2.79 1.59 -12.73
N GLY A 245 2.19 2.09 -13.82
CA GLY A 245 0.80 2.55 -13.85
C GLY A 245 -0.21 1.49 -13.43
N VAL A 246 -0.01 0.22 -13.81
CA VAL A 246 -0.81 -0.92 -13.32
C VAL A 246 -0.59 -1.13 -11.82
N LYS A 247 0.64 -1.03 -11.33
CA LYS A 247 0.94 -1.09 -9.88
C LYS A 247 0.19 0.01 -9.11
N PHE A 248 0.05 1.18 -9.71
CA PHE A 248 -0.66 2.34 -9.18
C PHE A 248 -2.18 2.27 -9.31
N GLY A 249 -2.72 1.24 -9.97
CA GLY A 249 -4.16 1.00 -10.11
C GLY A 249 -4.80 1.60 -11.36
N SER A 250 -4.02 1.90 -12.41
CA SER A 250 -4.54 2.40 -13.68
C SER A 250 -5.07 1.28 -14.57
N GLU A 251 -6.40 1.20 -14.72
CA GLU A 251 -7.05 0.33 -15.71
C GLU A 251 -6.52 0.61 -17.12
N MET A 252 -6.40 1.88 -17.51
CA MET A 252 -5.95 2.28 -18.84
C MET A 252 -4.53 1.78 -19.16
N SER A 253 -3.65 1.79 -18.16
CA SER A 253 -2.30 1.23 -18.31
C SER A 253 -2.34 -0.29 -18.54
N ALA A 254 -3.23 -0.99 -17.83
CA ALA A 254 -3.39 -2.45 -17.99
C ALA A 254 -3.97 -2.80 -19.36
N ILE A 255 -4.97 -2.05 -19.84
CA ILE A 255 -5.55 -2.22 -21.18
C ILE A 255 -4.48 -1.98 -22.25
N HIS A 256 -3.71 -0.90 -22.14
CA HIS A 256 -2.65 -0.60 -23.10
C HIS A 256 -1.64 -1.75 -23.16
N MET A 257 -1.13 -2.19 -22.01
CA MET A 257 -0.19 -3.32 -21.94
C MET A 257 -0.78 -4.62 -22.52
N ALA A 258 -2.07 -4.90 -22.27
CA ALA A 258 -2.73 -6.06 -22.86
C ALA A 258 -2.79 -5.99 -24.39
N VAL A 259 -3.06 -4.81 -24.97
CA VAL A 259 -3.08 -4.60 -26.41
C VAL A 259 -1.68 -4.76 -27.00
N GLU A 260 -0.67 -4.13 -26.38
CA GLU A 260 0.73 -4.18 -26.82
C GLU A 260 1.26 -5.61 -26.89
N PHE A 261 1.03 -6.42 -25.84
CA PHE A 261 1.47 -7.83 -25.83
C PHE A 261 0.63 -8.74 -26.73
N ARG A 262 -0.63 -8.40 -27.03
CA ARG A 262 -1.48 -9.20 -27.93
C ARG A 262 -1.11 -8.99 -29.39
N GLY A 263 -0.93 -7.74 -29.81
CA GLY A 263 -0.69 -7.37 -31.20
C GLY A 263 0.77 -7.53 -31.63
N GLY A 264 1.72 -7.29 -30.70
CA GLY A 264 3.11 -7.05 -31.07
C GLY A 264 3.26 -5.73 -31.84
N LEU A 265 4.29 -4.94 -31.53
CA LEU A 265 4.53 -3.68 -32.24
C LEU A 265 5.11 -3.97 -33.62
N GLU A 266 4.46 -3.48 -34.68
CA GLU A 266 4.99 -3.50 -36.06
C GLU A 266 6.34 -2.74 -36.19
N SER A 267 6.69 -1.91 -35.20
CA SER A 267 7.87 -1.03 -35.17
C SER A 267 8.90 -1.40 -34.09
N GLY A 268 9.21 -2.69 -33.92
CA GLY A 268 10.36 -3.13 -33.11
C GLY A 268 10.12 -3.33 -31.61
N GLY A 269 8.86 -3.50 -31.19
CA GLY A 269 8.55 -3.83 -29.80
C GLY A 269 8.51 -5.33 -29.49
N PRO A 270 7.97 -5.72 -28.32
CA PRO A 270 7.97 -7.10 -27.87
C PRO A 270 7.28 -8.01 -28.89
N ARG A 271 7.82 -9.22 -29.07
CA ARG A 271 7.09 -10.27 -29.80
C ARG A 271 5.73 -10.51 -29.14
N PRO A 272 4.68 -10.85 -29.89
CA PRO A 272 3.39 -11.20 -29.32
C PRO A 272 3.53 -12.22 -28.18
N ASP A 273 2.95 -11.89 -27.03
CA ASP A 273 2.93 -12.68 -25.79
C ASP A 273 1.48 -12.73 -25.28
N PRO A 274 0.66 -13.65 -25.84
CA PRO A 274 -0.77 -13.71 -25.54
C PRO A 274 -1.05 -14.04 -24.06
N ASP A 275 -0.21 -14.85 -23.42
CA ASP A 275 -0.36 -15.22 -22.01
C ASP A 275 -0.20 -14.00 -21.10
N ARG A 276 0.79 -13.15 -21.40
CA ARG A 276 1.00 -11.89 -20.69
C ARG A 276 -0.14 -10.90 -20.95
N ALA A 277 -0.59 -10.79 -22.20
CA ALA A 277 -1.71 -9.96 -22.56
C ALA A 277 -2.99 -10.34 -21.81
N GLU A 278 -3.27 -11.64 -21.67
CA GLU A 278 -4.41 -12.15 -20.90
C GLU A 278 -4.31 -11.78 -19.42
N ARG A 279 -3.13 -11.91 -18.80
CA ARG A 279 -2.93 -11.49 -17.40
C ARG A 279 -3.14 -9.99 -17.19
N TYR A 280 -2.63 -9.14 -18.09
CA TYR A 280 -2.89 -7.70 -18.03
C TYR A 280 -4.37 -7.38 -18.20
N SER A 281 -5.06 -8.06 -19.13
CA SER A 281 -6.50 -7.90 -19.32
C SER A 281 -7.29 -8.29 -18.07
N ALA A 282 -6.95 -9.42 -17.44
CA ALA A 282 -7.59 -9.87 -16.21
C ALA A 282 -7.38 -8.88 -15.05
N ILE A 283 -6.18 -8.29 -14.94
CA ILE A 283 -5.90 -7.25 -13.94
C ILE A 283 -6.68 -5.96 -14.27
N GLY A 284 -6.74 -5.58 -15.55
CA GLY A 284 -7.53 -4.43 -16.01
C GLY A 284 -9.00 -4.53 -15.63
N ASP A 285 -9.63 -5.68 -15.89
CA ASP A 285 -11.03 -5.95 -15.48
C ASP A 285 -11.23 -5.71 -13.97
N MET A 286 -10.25 -6.08 -13.15
CA MET A 286 -10.33 -5.98 -11.70
C MET A 286 -10.06 -4.57 -11.19
N LEU A 287 -9.15 -3.83 -11.83
CA LEU A 287 -8.93 -2.41 -11.56
C LEU A 287 -10.15 -1.57 -11.94
N HIS A 288 -10.88 -1.96 -12.99
CA HIS A 288 -12.16 -1.35 -13.35
C HIS A 288 -13.21 -1.52 -12.23
N LEU A 289 -13.30 -2.74 -11.68
CA LEU A 289 -14.25 -3.06 -10.60
C LEU A 289 -13.86 -2.43 -9.26
N ASN A 290 -12.55 -2.31 -8.98
CA ASN A 290 -12.01 -1.75 -7.75
C ASN A 290 -10.86 -0.75 -8.05
N PRO A 291 -11.17 0.53 -8.27
CA PRO A 291 -10.16 1.56 -8.55
C PRO A 291 -9.27 1.91 -7.33
N ASP A 292 -9.62 1.46 -6.13
CA ASP A 292 -8.79 1.63 -4.92
C ASP A 292 -7.68 0.57 -4.83
N LEU A 293 -7.71 -0.46 -5.69
CA LEU A 293 -6.73 -1.53 -5.69
C LEU A 293 -5.34 -1.01 -6.08
N ARG A 294 -4.31 -1.45 -5.36
CA ARG A 294 -2.89 -1.18 -5.65
C ARG A 294 -2.14 -2.49 -5.69
N LEU A 295 -1.22 -2.62 -6.64
CA LEU A 295 -0.54 -3.88 -6.97
C LEU A 295 0.99 -3.70 -6.98
N PRO A 296 1.63 -3.25 -5.90
CA PRO A 296 3.07 -2.96 -5.90
C PRO A 296 3.94 -4.21 -6.09
N ASN A 297 3.41 -5.40 -5.82
CA ASN A 297 4.11 -6.67 -6.01
C ASN A 297 3.76 -7.33 -7.35
N LEU A 298 3.30 -6.56 -8.35
CA LEU A 298 2.93 -7.04 -9.68
C LEU A 298 4.02 -7.87 -10.35
N ASP A 299 5.30 -7.52 -10.14
CA ASP A 299 6.45 -8.25 -10.68
C ASP A 299 6.48 -9.73 -10.24
N LYS A 300 5.84 -10.07 -9.12
CA LYS A 300 5.73 -11.45 -8.64
C LYS A 300 4.87 -12.32 -9.57
N VAL A 301 3.83 -11.75 -10.17
CA VAL A 301 2.85 -12.48 -10.99
C VAL A 301 3.00 -12.19 -12.49
N LEU A 302 3.55 -11.02 -12.82
CA LEU A 302 3.62 -10.48 -14.17
C LEU A 302 4.93 -9.68 -14.40
N PRO A 303 6.12 -10.29 -14.23
CA PRO A 303 7.39 -9.58 -14.41
C PRO A 303 7.64 -9.24 -15.87
N LEU A 304 8.07 -8.02 -16.18
CA LEU A 304 8.31 -7.58 -17.57
C LEU A 304 9.33 -8.49 -18.31
N PRO A 305 9.23 -8.61 -19.66
CA PRO A 305 10.26 -9.28 -20.46
C PRO A 305 11.65 -8.68 -20.20
N PRO A 306 12.73 -9.48 -20.19
CA PRO A 306 12.82 -10.88 -20.66
C PRO A 306 12.45 -11.96 -19.62
N ALA A 307 11.91 -11.58 -18.45
CA ALA A 307 11.57 -12.54 -17.41
C ALA A 307 10.47 -13.52 -17.85
N ILE A 308 10.65 -14.80 -17.53
CA ILE A 308 9.69 -15.87 -17.80
C ILE A 308 8.50 -15.73 -16.85
N LEU A 309 7.28 -15.85 -17.37
CA LEU A 309 6.07 -15.81 -16.55
C LEU A 309 6.04 -16.97 -15.55
N PRO A 310 5.73 -16.70 -14.26
CA PRO A 310 5.50 -17.75 -13.28
C PRO A 310 4.25 -18.55 -13.64
N TYR A 311 4.18 -19.81 -13.18
CA TYR A 311 3.01 -20.65 -13.40
C TYR A 311 1.78 -20.06 -12.70
N TRP A 312 0.69 -20.01 -13.45
CA TRP A 312 -0.62 -19.55 -13.01
C TRP A 312 -1.65 -20.58 -13.47
N ASP A 313 -2.59 -20.88 -12.58
CA ASP A 313 -3.65 -21.89 -12.75
C ASP A 313 -4.89 -21.37 -13.50
N GLY A 314 -4.92 -20.08 -13.84
CA GLY A 314 -6.05 -19.43 -14.51
C GLY A 314 -7.03 -18.75 -13.55
N ASP A 315 -6.83 -18.83 -12.24
CA ASP A 315 -7.67 -18.12 -11.27
C ASP A 315 -7.30 -16.63 -11.19
N LYS A 316 -8.18 -15.74 -11.63
CA LYS A 316 -7.93 -14.29 -11.60
C LYS A 316 -7.65 -13.78 -10.17
N GLN A 317 -8.27 -14.39 -9.16
CA GLN A 317 -8.09 -13.96 -7.78
C GLN A 317 -6.65 -14.24 -7.29
N SER A 318 -6.06 -15.36 -7.70
CA SER A 318 -4.68 -15.72 -7.36
C SER A 318 -3.63 -14.74 -7.92
N LEU A 319 -3.89 -14.13 -9.10
CA LEU A 319 -3.04 -13.05 -9.64
C LEU A 319 -3.08 -11.81 -8.75
N ILE A 320 -4.28 -11.39 -8.37
CA ILE A 320 -4.49 -10.17 -7.59
C ILE A 320 -3.88 -10.32 -6.21
N ASP A 321 -4.23 -11.40 -5.50
CA ASP A 321 -3.75 -11.65 -4.15
C ASP A 321 -2.23 -11.92 -4.12
N GLY A 322 -1.68 -12.43 -5.23
CA GLY A 322 -0.25 -12.53 -5.45
C GLY A 322 0.46 -11.18 -5.57
N ALA A 323 -0.19 -10.19 -6.19
CA ALA A 323 0.34 -8.85 -6.47
C ALA A 323 -0.01 -7.78 -5.42
N LYS A 324 -0.97 -8.06 -4.53
CA LYS A 324 -1.35 -7.17 -3.43
C LYS A 324 -0.16 -6.88 -2.51
N PRO A 325 -0.14 -5.69 -1.89
CA PRO A 325 0.80 -5.39 -0.81
C PRO A 325 0.55 -6.30 0.39
N VAL A 326 1.60 -6.58 1.14
CA VAL A 326 1.56 -7.44 2.31
C VAL A 326 1.87 -6.65 3.59
N LYS A 327 1.39 -7.14 4.72
CA LYS A 327 1.79 -6.66 6.04
C LYS A 327 2.05 -7.85 6.95
N THR A 328 3.06 -7.73 7.80
CA THR A 328 3.36 -8.74 8.81
C THR A 328 2.35 -8.67 9.95
N ALA A 329 1.91 -9.83 10.42
CA ALA A 329 1.09 -9.91 11.62
C ALA A 329 1.86 -9.37 12.84
N SER A 330 1.19 -8.60 13.70
CA SER A 330 1.75 -8.06 14.94
C SER A 330 1.55 -9.03 16.11
N LEU A 331 2.62 -9.29 16.87
CA LEU A 331 2.58 -10.16 18.06
C LEU A 331 1.79 -9.54 19.24
N ALA A 332 1.63 -8.22 19.28
CA ALA A 332 0.97 -7.49 20.37
C ALA A 332 -0.56 -7.70 20.41
N ASP A 333 -1.14 -8.27 19.35
CA ASP A 333 -2.59 -8.40 19.15
C ASP A 333 -3.12 -9.83 19.44
N ILE A 334 -2.27 -10.73 19.96
CA ILE A 334 -2.63 -12.12 20.22
C ILE A 334 -3.29 -12.24 21.60
N LYS A 335 -4.60 -12.54 21.63
CA LYS A 335 -5.33 -12.86 22.87
C LYS A 335 -4.69 -14.07 23.58
N PRO A 336 -4.65 -14.09 24.93
CA PRO A 336 -4.09 -15.21 25.68
C PRO A 336 -4.82 -16.51 25.34
N SER A 337 -4.06 -17.56 25.09
CA SER A 337 -4.59 -18.87 24.75
C SER A 337 -4.84 -19.70 26.02
N PRO A 338 -5.75 -20.69 26.01
CA PRO A 338 -5.88 -21.61 27.13
C PRO A 338 -4.58 -22.33 27.52
N ALA A 339 -3.60 -22.41 26.61
CA ALA A 339 -2.28 -22.98 26.87
C ALA A 339 -1.33 -21.99 27.58
N SER A 340 -1.49 -20.68 27.36
CA SER A 340 -0.68 -19.64 28.03
C SER A 340 -1.18 -19.29 29.42
N LEU A 341 -2.42 -19.61 29.72
CA LEU A 341 -2.98 -19.52 31.08
C LEU A 341 -2.56 -20.68 32.00
N ARG A 342 -1.90 -21.72 31.48
CA ARG A 342 -1.41 -22.87 32.27
C ARG A 342 -0.13 -22.48 33.00
N GLN A 343 0.14 -23.16 34.13
CA GLN A 343 1.38 -23.00 34.90
C GLN A 343 2.29 -24.23 34.77
N GLY A 344 3.59 -24.05 35.04
CA GLY A 344 4.59 -25.10 35.00
C GLY A 344 4.90 -25.60 33.59
N ARG A 345 5.15 -26.91 33.44
CA ARG A 345 5.62 -27.54 32.18
C ARG A 345 4.62 -27.45 31.03
N ALA A 346 3.35 -27.21 31.32
CA ALA A 346 2.29 -27.11 30.32
C ALA A 346 2.05 -25.66 29.84
N HIS A 347 2.82 -24.68 30.34
CA HIS A 347 2.72 -23.28 29.97
C HIS A 347 3.35 -23.02 28.60
N ILE A 348 2.56 -22.54 27.63
CA ILE A 348 3.06 -22.08 26.33
C ILE A 348 2.95 -20.55 26.30
N PRO A 349 4.01 -19.78 25.99
CA PRO A 349 3.95 -18.32 25.98
C PRO A 349 2.84 -17.74 25.09
N ASP A 350 2.30 -16.59 25.49
CA ASP A 350 1.37 -15.83 24.65
C ASP A 350 1.96 -15.58 23.27
N GLY A 351 1.14 -15.75 22.24
CA GLY A 351 1.60 -15.59 20.86
C GLY A 351 2.21 -16.82 20.24
N PHE A 352 2.28 -17.96 20.92
CA PHE A 352 2.81 -19.21 20.38
C PHE A 352 1.80 -20.36 20.45
N VAL A 353 1.86 -21.27 19.46
CA VAL A 353 1.14 -22.55 19.38
C VAL A 353 2.12 -23.66 19.05
N LEU A 354 1.78 -24.90 19.38
CA LEU A 354 2.56 -26.02 18.88
C LEU A 354 2.32 -26.18 17.37
N PRO A 355 3.34 -26.52 16.59
CA PRO A 355 3.19 -26.69 15.15
C PRO A 355 2.27 -27.89 14.86
N ASP A 356 1.51 -27.81 13.77
CA ASP A 356 0.60 -28.89 13.35
C ASP A 356 1.37 -30.17 12.97
N GLU A 357 2.62 -30.00 12.49
CA GLU A 357 3.58 -31.09 12.27
C GLU A 357 4.83 -30.93 13.15
N PRO A 358 5.32 -32.03 13.76
CA PRO A 358 6.50 -31.96 14.62
C PRO A 358 7.77 -31.65 13.83
N GLN A 359 8.51 -30.63 14.28
CA GLN A 359 9.80 -30.24 13.70
C GLN A 359 10.80 -31.40 13.83
N GLY A 360 11.24 -31.95 12.70
CA GLY A 360 12.15 -33.11 12.66
C GLY A 360 11.47 -34.47 12.53
N GLY A 361 10.15 -34.51 12.28
CA GLY A 361 9.40 -35.74 12.00
C GLY A 361 8.80 -36.41 13.25
N PRO A 362 8.10 -37.56 13.09
CA PRO A 362 7.40 -38.23 14.18
C PRO A 362 8.37 -38.93 15.13
N LEU A 363 8.88 -38.20 16.13
CA LEU A 363 9.72 -38.77 17.18
C LEU A 363 8.85 -39.35 18.30
N ILE A 364 9.11 -40.62 18.64
CA ILE A 364 8.36 -41.39 19.63
C ILE A 364 9.34 -42.02 20.63
N GLN A 365 9.09 -41.84 21.92
CA GLN A 365 9.89 -42.40 23.01
C GLN A 365 9.04 -43.22 24.01
N HIS A 366 9.71 -44.11 24.75
CA HIS A 366 9.09 -45.01 25.72
C HIS A 366 9.18 -44.46 27.15
N PRO A 367 8.33 -44.92 28.08
CA PRO A 367 8.42 -44.53 29.49
C PRO A 367 9.78 -44.92 30.07
N ASN A 368 10.27 -44.15 31.05
CA ASN A 368 11.59 -44.33 31.68
C ASN A 368 12.78 -44.18 30.70
N THR A 369 12.59 -43.52 29.56
CA THR A 369 13.69 -43.09 28.68
C THR A 369 13.94 -41.60 28.85
N ASN A 370 15.13 -41.13 28.48
CA ASN A 370 15.47 -39.71 28.57
C ASN A 370 15.11 -39.01 27.26
N ALA A 371 14.60 -37.78 27.35
CA ALA A 371 14.24 -36.95 26.21
C ALA A 371 15.47 -36.69 25.33
N VAL A 372 15.38 -37.07 24.06
CA VAL A 372 16.49 -36.92 23.09
C VAL A 372 16.67 -35.45 22.67
N ILE A 373 15.59 -34.67 22.71
CA ILE A 373 15.56 -33.25 22.32
C ILE A 373 14.67 -32.46 23.29
N SER A 374 15.05 -31.22 23.57
CA SER A 374 14.23 -30.29 24.35
C SER A 374 13.00 -29.84 23.56
N GLY A 375 11.84 -29.82 24.19
CA GLY A 375 10.61 -29.30 23.58
C GLY A 375 9.35 -29.90 24.20
N TYR A 376 8.21 -29.78 23.51
CA TYR A 376 6.93 -30.26 24.02
C TYR A 376 6.66 -31.69 23.60
N TRP A 377 6.27 -32.50 24.58
CA TRP A 377 5.93 -33.90 24.43
C TRP A 377 4.53 -34.16 24.96
N ILE A 378 3.79 -35.06 24.32
CA ILE A 378 2.49 -35.52 24.78
C ILE A 378 2.52 -37.01 25.07
N ALA A 379 1.97 -37.39 26.22
CA ALA A 379 1.77 -38.77 26.61
C ALA A 379 0.53 -39.35 25.90
N GLN A 380 0.67 -40.50 25.26
CA GLN A 380 -0.42 -41.16 24.54
C GLN A 380 -0.37 -42.67 24.72
N LEU A 381 -1.53 -43.28 24.97
CA LEU A 381 -1.70 -44.73 24.98
C LEU A 381 -1.86 -45.26 23.55
N VAL A 382 -1.10 -46.29 23.21
CA VAL A 382 -1.16 -46.97 21.91
C VAL A 382 -2.41 -47.82 21.83
N LYS A 383 -3.27 -47.54 20.84
CA LYS A 383 -4.53 -48.25 20.57
C LYS A 383 -5.44 -48.32 21.82
N PRO A 384 -6.09 -47.22 22.22
CA PRO A 384 -7.05 -47.24 23.32
C PRO A 384 -8.29 -48.06 22.93
N TYR A 385 -8.61 -49.11 23.71
CA TYR A 385 -9.73 -50.02 23.45
C TYR A 385 -10.94 -49.74 24.33
N THR A 386 -10.76 -49.05 25.46
CA THR A 386 -11.84 -48.74 26.41
C THR A 386 -12.21 -47.26 26.38
N PRO A 387 -13.49 -46.89 26.66
CA PRO A 387 -13.91 -45.50 26.78
C PRO A 387 -13.07 -44.70 27.79
N ARG A 388 -12.60 -45.35 28.85
CA ARG A 388 -11.71 -44.76 29.86
C ARG A 388 -10.34 -44.40 29.29
N GLN A 389 -9.74 -45.26 28.45
CA GLN A 389 -8.45 -44.99 27.80
C GLN A 389 -8.57 -43.87 26.75
N VAL A 390 -9.69 -43.80 26.02
CA VAL A 390 -9.96 -42.71 25.07
C VAL A 390 -10.11 -41.38 25.82
N ALA A 391 -10.88 -41.37 26.92
CA ALA A 391 -11.03 -40.19 27.77
C ALA A 391 -9.69 -39.74 28.37
N TRP A 392 -8.84 -40.69 28.79
CA TRP A 392 -7.51 -40.40 29.31
C TRP A 392 -6.61 -39.75 28.25
N ASN A 393 -6.54 -40.29 27.03
CA ASN A 393 -5.77 -39.70 25.93
C ASN A 393 -6.25 -38.27 25.60
N ASN A 394 -7.57 -38.04 25.61
CA ASN A 394 -8.15 -36.72 25.35
C ASN A 394 -7.88 -35.70 26.46
N ALA A 395 -7.61 -36.17 27.69
CA ALA A 395 -7.29 -35.32 28.84
C ALA A 395 -5.80 -34.92 28.90
N GLN A 396 -4.92 -35.57 28.13
CA GLN A 396 -3.49 -35.28 28.17
C GLN A 396 -3.16 -33.93 27.55
N VAL A 397 -2.27 -33.19 28.22
CA VAL A 397 -1.78 -31.90 27.76
C VAL A 397 -0.30 -32.01 27.37
N PRO A 398 0.16 -31.27 26.34
CA PRO A 398 1.58 -31.16 26.03
C PRO A 398 2.36 -30.58 27.21
N MET A 399 3.51 -31.18 27.51
CA MET A 399 4.42 -30.73 28.56
C MET A 399 5.84 -30.56 28.01
N HIS A 400 6.54 -29.53 28.47
CA HIS A 400 7.94 -29.26 28.14
C HIS A 400 8.88 -30.21 28.91
N TYR A 401 9.82 -30.80 28.18
CA TYR A 401 10.93 -31.60 28.71
C TYR A 401 12.27 -31.06 28.21
N GLU A 402 13.28 -31.06 29.07
CA GLU A 402 14.66 -30.73 28.68
C GLU A 402 15.40 -31.96 28.14
N GLN A 403 16.36 -31.76 27.24
CA GLN A 403 17.22 -32.83 26.75
C GLN A 403 17.92 -33.54 27.91
N GLY A 404 17.81 -34.87 27.96
CA GLY A 404 18.36 -35.70 29.03
C GLY A 404 17.41 -35.93 30.21
N GLU A 405 16.25 -35.27 30.25
CA GLU A 405 15.24 -35.44 31.29
C GLU A 405 14.45 -36.74 31.11
N SER A 406 14.16 -37.46 32.21
CA SER A 406 13.48 -38.76 32.15
C SER A 406 11.96 -38.62 32.04
N PHE A 407 11.36 -39.43 31.17
CA PHE A 407 9.90 -39.56 31.08
C PHE A 407 9.35 -40.41 32.22
N THR A 408 8.90 -39.76 33.30
CA THR A 408 8.20 -40.43 34.39
C THR A 408 6.76 -40.74 33.97
N PRO A 409 6.33 -42.02 33.95
CA PRO A 409 4.94 -42.35 33.71
C PRO A 409 4.05 -41.75 34.81
N PRO A 410 2.91 -41.15 34.46
CA PRO A 410 1.93 -40.66 35.43
C PRO A 410 1.47 -41.76 36.41
N ASP A 411 1.29 -41.40 37.69
CA ASP A 411 0.96 -42.33 38.79
C ASP A 411 -0.40 -43.05 38.61
N ASP A 412 -1.26 -42.53 37.73
CA ASP A 412 -2.59 -43.04 37.41
C ASP A 412 -2.59 -44.18 36.37
N ILE A 413 -1.43 -44.56 35.84
CA ILE A 413 -1.28 -45.62 34.83
C ILE A 413 -1.00 -46.97 35.48
N THR A 414 -2.01 -47.86 35.47
CA THR A 414 -1.86 -49.27 35.87
C THR A 414 -1.39 -50.14 34.69
N LYS A 415 -0.91 -51.37 34.97
CA LYS A 415 -0.54 -52.36 33.93
C LYS A 415 -1.65 -52.68 32.90
N GLU A 416 -2.91 -52.36 33.21
CA GLU A 416 -4.09 -52.56 32.36
C GLU A 416 -4.36 -51.38 31.40
N SER A 417 -3.62 -50.28 31.52
CA SER A 417 -3.88 -49.03 30.79
C SER A 417 -3.41 -49.05 29.33
N GLY A 418 -2.61 -50.05 28.93
CA GLY A 418 -2.03 -50.17 27.59
C GLY A 418 -0.57 -49.70 27.51
N VAL A 419 0.00 -49.68 26.30
CA VAL A 419 1.39 -49.26 26.08
C VAL A 419 1.45 -47.74 25.99
N LEU A 420 2.07 -47.10 26.99
CA LEU A 420 2.32 -45.65 26.99
C LEU A 420 3.47 -45.29 26.05
N ARG A 421 3.31 -44.21 25.28
CA ARG A 421 4.37 -43.59 24.48
C ARG A 421 4.33 -42.08 24.62
N PHE A 422 5.50 -41.46 24.49
CA PHE A 422 5.66 -40.02 24.42
C PHE A 422 5.90 -39.63 22.96
N ARG A 423 5.06 -38.74 22.44
CA ARG A 423 5.17 -38.21 21.09
C ARG A 423 5.70 -36.78 21.16
N TYR A 424 6.72 -36.48 20.37
CA TYR A 424 7.24 -35.14 20.23
C TYR A 424 6.30 -34.27 19.40
N LEU A 425 6.03 -33.05 19.86
CA LEU A 425 5.19 -32.06 19.18
C LEU A 425 6.01 -30.88 18.63
N GLY A 426 7.22 -30.63 19.14
CA GLY A 426 8.06 -29.53 18.67
C GLY A 426 8.25 -28.41 19.69
N ILE A 427 8.86 -27.33 19.20
CA ILE A 427 8.99 -26.06 19.92
C ILE A 427 7.83 -25.17 19.48
N PRO A 428 7.22 -24.37 20.39
CA PRO A 428 6.12 -23.49 20.02
C PRO A 428 6.52 -22.53 18.90
N VAL A 429 5.66 -22.41 17.89
CA VAL A 429 5.78 -21.48 16.76
C VAL A 429 4.79 -20.33 16.95
N PRO A 430 5.03 -19.15 16.37
CA PRO A 430 4.10 -18.02 16.50
C PRO A 430 2.67 -18.36 16.02
N LYS A 431 1.67 -18.09 16.86
CA LYS A 431 0.24 -18.25 16.57
C LYS A 431 -0.25 -17.14 15.66
N ALA A 432 -0.95 -17.48 14.58
CA ALA A 432 -1.65 -16.48 13.77
C ALA A 432 -2.72 -15.75 14.62
N PRO A 433 -2.66 -14.41 14.75
CA PRO A 433 -3.62 -13.65 15.55
C PRO A 433 -5.04 -13.68 14.95
N ALA A 434 -6.06 -13.63 15.82
CA ALA A 434 -7.42 -13.27 15.42
C ALA A 434 -7.51 -11.74 15.31
N ALA A 435 -7.82 -11.24 14.11
CA ALA A 435 -7.65 -9.85 13.72
C ALA A 435 -8.38 -8.84 14.63
N ARG A 436 -7.62 -8.02 15.36
CA ARG A 436 -7.95 -6.60 15.56
C ARG A 436 -6.72 -5.80 15.20
N HIS A 437 -6.87 -5.03 14.13
CA HIS A 437 -5.77 -4.45 13.38
C HIS A 437 -5.78 -2.94 13.53
N VAL A 438 -4.61 -2.31 13.51
CA VAL A 438 -4.46 -0.89 13.17
C VAL A 438 -4.02 -0.82 11.69
N PRO A 439 -4.96 -0.77 10.72
CA PRO A 439 -4.57 -0.70 9.31
C PRO A 439 -3.91 0.61 8.92
N ASP A 440 -3.08 0.60 7.87
CA ASP A 440 -2.81 1.83 7.13
C ASP A 440 -4.16 2.38 6.70
N TRP A 441 -4.35 3.64 7.03
CA TRP A 441 -5.64 4.25 7.23
C TRP A 441 -6.29 4.72 5.93
N ARG A 442 -5.52 4.66 4.83
CA ARG A 442 -5.98 4.89 3.46
C ARG A 442 -6.43 3.63 2.73
N VAL A 443 -6.47 2.50 3.42
CA VAL A 443 -6.62 1.19 2.79
C VAL A 443 -7.94 0.57 3.26
N PRO A 444 -8.93 0.39 2.38
CA PRO A 444 -10.07 -0.47 2.69
C PRO A 444 -9.57 -1.84 3.13
N GLN A 445 -10.20 -2.44 4.15
CA GLN A 445 -9.96 -3.85 4.47
C GLN A 445 -10.11 -4.67 3.19
N GLY A 446 -9.09 -5.47 2.83
CA GLY A 446 -9.09 -6.30 1.60
C GLY A 446 -7.95 -6.01 0.62
N VAL A 447 -7.34 -4.81 0.67
CA VAL A 447 -6.23 -4.44 -0.24
C VAL A 447 -4.85 -4.90 0.28
N LEU A 448 -4.68 -5.01 1.60
CA LEU A 448 -3.46 -5.55 2.23
C LEU A 448 -3.65 -7.02 2.61
N ARG A 449 -2.75 -7.89 2.14
CA ARG A 449 -2.70 -9.30 2.56
C ARG A 449 -1.89 -9.46 3.85
N GLU A 450 -2.42 -10.20 4.81
CA GLU A 450 -1.68 -10.57 6.02
C GLU A 450 -0.71 -11.72 5.74
N VAL A 451 0.54 -11.55 6.16
CA VAL A 451 1.60 -12.56 6.06
C VAL A 451 2.17 -12.84 7.46
N PRO A 452 2.64 -14.07 7.73
CA PRO A 452 3.25 -14.38 9.02
C PRO A 452 4.45 -13.46 9.24
N SER A 453 4.73 -13.11 10.49
CA SER A 453 6.00 -12.48 10.80
C SER A 453 7.12 -13.40 10.34
N PRO A 454 8.07 -12.91 9.52
CA PRO A 454 9.12 -13.75 8.99
C PRO A 454 9.96 -14.31 10.14
N SER A 455 10.34 -15.59 10.04
CA SER A 455 11.19 -16.24 11.06
C SER A 455 12.61 -15.66 11.11
N ARG A 456 12.99 -14.87 10.10
CA ARG A 456 14.27 -14.16 9.98
C ARG A 456 13.99 -12.70 9.63
N ASP A 457 14.51 -11.75 10.42
CA ASP A 457 14.49 -10.33 10.07
C ASP A 457 15.63 -10.06 9.09
N LEU A 458 15.32 -10.06 7.79
CA LEU A 458 16.28 -9.74 6.74
C LEU A 458 16.15 -8.27 6.36
N ARG A 459 17.27 -7.57 6.42
CA ARG A 459 17.40 -6.17 6.04
C ARG A 459 18.51 -5.99 5.03
N SER A 460 18.32 -5.09 4.07
CA SER A 460 19.36 -4.73 3.10
C SER A 460 19.35 -3.23 2.83
N THR A 461 20.52 -2.68 2.55
CA THR A 461 20.63 -1.32 2.00
C THR A 461 20.39 -1.36 0.50
N GLY A 462 19.77 -0.33 -0.08
CA GLY A 462 19.49 -0.29 -1.53
C GLY A 462 20.70 -0.36 -2.47
N LEU A 463 21.94 -0.22 -1.95
CA LEU A 463 23.18 -0.42 -2.71
C LEU A 463 23.55 -1.89 -2.92
N LEU A 464 23.07 -2.77 -2.05
CA LEU A 464 23.38 -4.20 -2.09
C LEU A 464 22.25 -4.94 -2.82
N PRO A 465 22.55 -6.00 -3.58
CA PRO A 465 21.52 -6.82 -4.19
C PRO A 465 20.66 -7.49 -3.10
N ALA A 466 19.44 -7.87 -3.47
CA ALA A 466 18.52 -8.52 -2.54
C ALA A 466 19.11 -9.84 -2.03
N PRO A 467 19.25 -10.03 -0.70
CA PRO A 467 19.85 -11.24 -0.13
C PRO A 467 18.91 -12.45 -0.15
N ALA A 468 17.64 -12.25 -0.50
CA ALA A 468 16.65 -13.31 -0.62
C ALA A 468 15.55 -12.90 -1.60
N THR A 469 14.98 -13.89 -2.28
CA THR A 469 13.81 -13.69 -3.14
C THR A 469 12.57 -13.43 -2.27
N GLY A 470 11.82 -12.35 -2.56
CA GLY A 470 10.58 -12.09 -1.84
C GLY A 470 10.04 -10.67 -2.00
N ILE A 471 9.06 -10.34 -1.17
CA ILE A 471 8.48 -9.00 -1.07
C ILE A 471 9.27 -8.19 -0.05
N TRP A 472 9.68 -7.01 -0.47
CA TRP A 472 10.49 -6.07 0.30
C TRP A 472 9.76 -4.75 0.48
N HIS A 473 9.87 -4.16 1.67
CA HIS A 473 9.37 -2.81 1.96
C HIS A 473 10.53 -1.87 2.21
N GLY A 474 10.64 -0.83 1.38
CA GLY A 474 11.66 0.20 1.50
C GLY A 474 11.21 1.35 2.39
N LYS A 475 12.07 1.79 3.29
CA LYS A 475 11.86 3.00 4.10
C LYS A 475 13.13 3.85 4.10
N VAL A 476 12.93 5.15 4.18
CA VAL A 476 13.98 6.14 4.44
C VAL A 476 13.83 6.68 5.87
N ASP A 477 14.88 7.33 6.37
CA ASP A 477 14.84 7.97 7.67
C ASP A 477 13.62 8.92 7.79
N PRO A 478 12.83 8.87 8.88
CA PRO A 478 11.67 9.76 9.07
C PRO A 478 11.98 11.26 9.00
N MET A 479 13.23 11.67 9.23
CA MET A 479 13.70 13.06 9.10
C MET A 479 14.03 13.45 7.66
N HIS A 480 14.07 12.50 6.72
CA HIS A 480 14.31 12.79 5.31
C HIS A 480 13.19 13.69 4.74
N PRO A 481 13.48 14.72 3.92
CA PRO A 481 12.46 15.62 3.37
C PRO A 481 11.35 14.89 2.60
N LEU A 482 11.70 13.78 1.93
CA LEU A 482 10.78 12.93 1.17
C LEU A 482 10.24 11.73 1.96
N ALA A 483 10.49 11.62 3.27
CA ALA A 483 10.02 10.50 4.09
C ALA A 483 8.50 10.34 4.02
N LYS A 484 7.75 11.46 4.08
CA LYS A 484 6.29 11.46 3.91
C LYS A 484 5.83 11.00 2.53
N VAL A 485 6.66 11.06 1.49
CA VAL A 485 6.32 10.62 0.13
C VAL A 485 6.71 9.16 -0.08
N PHE A 486 7.85 8.74 0.47
CA PHE A 486 8.43 7.42 0.23
C PHE A 486 8.02 6.36 1.25
N ASN A 487 7.86 6.70 2.53
CA ASN A 487 7.49 5.74 3.60
C ASN A 487 6.00 5.42 3.58
N GLN A 488 5.50 4.98 2.43
CA GLN A 488 4.12 4.57 2.23
C GLN A 488 4.03 3.04 2.34
N TRP A 489 2.90 2.54 2.82
CA TRP A 489 2.63 1.11 2.94
C TRP A 489 2.66 0.36 1.61
N ASN A 490 2.28 1.02 0.52
CA ASN A 490 2.22 0.47 -0.84
C ASN A 490 3.57 0.55 -1.56
N ARG A 491 4.62 1.14 -0.98
CA ARG A 491 5.97 1.20 -1.56
C ARG A 491 6.73 -0.11 -1.31
N GLN A 492 6.11 -1.19 -1.75
CA GLN A 492 6.67 -2.54 -1.72
C GLN A 492 7.17 -2.93 -3.10
N THR A 493 8.01 -3.94 -3.15
CA THR A 493 8.49 -4.48 -4.41
C THR A 493 8.80 -5.96 -4.23
N TYR A 494 8.55 -6.74 -5.27
CA TYR A 494 9.03 -8.11 -5.33
C TYR A 494 10.38 -8.12 -6.06
N VAL A 495 11.41 -8.66 -5.40
CA VAL A 495 12.78 -8.72 -5.93
C VAL A 495 13.32 -10.13 -5.75
N GLU A 496 13.97 -10.65 -6.79
CA GLU A 496 14.66 -11.94 -6.73
C GLU A 496 16.05 -11.82 -6.12
N GLU A 497 16.52 -12.89 -5.49
CA GLU A 497 17.85 -12.94 -4.90
C GLU A 497 18.93 -12.58 -5.92
N GLY A 498 19.85 -11.69 -5.54
CA GLY A 498 20.92 -11.21 -6.40
C GLY A 498 20.55 -10.03 -7.31
N GLN A 499 19.27 -9.68 -7.45
CA GLN A 499 18.84 -8.52 -8.24
C GLN A 499 18.96 -7.20 -7.43
N PRO A 500 19.21 -6.06 -8.10
CA PRO A 500 19.20 -4.76 -7.45
C PRO A 500 17.78 -4.34 -7.07
N PHE A 501 17.66 -3.55 -6.00
CA PHE A 501 16.40 -2.91 -5.64
C PHE A 501 16.03 -1.78 -6.62
N PRO A 502 14.74 -1.44 -6.77
CA PRO A 502 14.31 -0.32 -7.61
C PRO A 502 14.92 1.00 -7.12
N ASP A 503 15.47 1.78 -8.05
CA ASP A 503 16.01 3.12 -7.76
C ASP A 503 14.86 4.15 -7.76
N PRO A 504 14.61 4.89 -6.67
CA PRO A 504 13.57 5.92 -6.65
C PRO A 504 13.81 7.05 -7.65
N ARG A 505 15.07 7.28 -8.05
CA ARG A 505 15.46 8.33 -9.01
C ARG A 505 14.92 8.07 -10.40
N ASP A 506 14.68 6.80 -10.76
CA ASP A 506 14.01 6.42 -12.01
C ASP A 506 12.59 7.01 -12.12
N ARG A 507 11.97 7.33 -10.98
CA ARG A 507 10.65 7.94 -10.88
C ARG A 507 10.71 9.42 -10.49
N GLY A 508 11.90 10.04 -10.56
CA GLY A 508 12.07 11.46 -10.24
C GLY A 508 12.07 11.79 -8.74
N LEU A 509 12.28 10.79 -7.87
CA LEU A 509 12.47 11.02 -6.44
C LEU A 509 13.97 11.11 -6.15
N ASP A 510 14.44 12.29 -5.70
CA ASP A 510 15.83 12.52 -5.32
C ASP A 510 16.14 11.90 -3.95
N ILE A 511 16.20 10.56 -3.92
CA ILE A 511 16.53 9.74 -2.76
C ILE A 511 17.66 8.82 -3.19
N SER A 512 18.76 8.82 -2.45
CA SER A 512 19.87 7.93 -2.77
C SER A 512 19.53 6.50 -2.36
N PRO A 513 19.82 5.46 -3.18
CA PRO A 513 19.60 4.06 -2.79
C PRO A 513 20.28 3.66 -1.47
N LYS A 514 21.35 4.38 -1.06
CA LYS A 514 22.05 4.18 0.22
C LYS A 514 21.22 4.60 1.44
N GLU A 515 20.25 5.48 1.26
CA GLU A 515 19.39 6.03 2.32
C GLU A 515 18.15 5.17 2.56
N ILE A 516 17.97 4.12 1.74
CA ILE A 516 16.83 3.21 1.79
C ILE A 516 17.23 1.95 2.54
N GLU A 517 16.49 1.68 3.61
CA GLU A 517 16.50 0.41 4.31
C GLU A 517 15.34 -0.45 3.78
N TRP A 518 15.69 -1.60 3.20
CA TRP A 518 14.73 -2.59 2.73
C TRP A 518 14.54 -3.67 3.78
N GLN A 519 13.29 -3.92 4.15
CA GLN A 519 12.91 -4.99 5.06
C GLN A 519 12.17 -6.10 4.29
N TRP A 520 12.57 -7.35 4.49
CA TRP A 520 11.90 -8.51 3.88
C TRP A 520 10.61 -8.86 4.63
N LEU A 521 9.53 -9.10 3.90
CA LEU A 521 8.20 -9.36 4.46
C LEU A 521 7.68 -10.78 4.21
N ASP A 522 7.85 -11.32 3.00
CA ASP A 522 7.29 -12.63 2.62
C ASP A 522 8.03 -13.26 1.43
N GLN A 523 8.06 -14.60 1.37
CA GLN A 523 8.50 -15.38 0.20
C GLN A 523 7.39 -16.30 -0.26
N ALA A 524 7.06 -16.17 -1.54
CA ALA A 524 5.80 -16.64 -2.05
C ALA A 524 5.91 -17.39 -3.39
N ASN A 525 7.11 -17.71 -3.85
CA ASN A 525 7.30 -18.49 -5.07
C ASN A 525 7.91 -19.85 -4.70
N GLN A 526 7.12 -20.93 -4.85
CA GLN A 526 7.61 -22.29 -4.68
C GLN A 526 8.10 -22.85 -6.03
N PRO A 527 9.28 -23.49 -6.08
CA PRO A 527 9.73 -24.16 -7.28
C PRO A 527 8.89 -25.40 -7.56
N LEU A 528 8.41 -25.53 -8.80
CA LEU A 528 7.75 -26.73 -9.31
C LEU A 528 8.78 -27.73 -9.86
N PRO A 529 8.44 -29.03 -9.97
CA PRO A 529 9.32 -30.03 -10.58
C PRO A 529 9.77 -29.70 -12.01
N SER A 530 8.99 -28.89 -12.73
CA SER A 530 9.32 -28.41 -14.08
C SER A 530 10.38 -27.29 -14.11
N GLY A 531 10.89 -26.86 -12.94
CA GLY A 531 11.79 -25.73 -12.81
C GLY A 531 11.11 -24.36 -12.89
N ARG A 532 9.80 -24.31 -13.16
CA ARG A 532 9.00 -23.07 -13.09
C ARG A 532 8.65 -22.74 -11.64
N LYS A 533 8.52 -21.46 -11.30
CA LYS A 533 8.00 -21.03 -10.01
C LYS A 533 6.47 -20.91 -10.08
N SER A 534 5.74 -21.48 -9.12
CA SER A 534 4.31 -21.21 -8.96
C SER A 534 4.09 -19.89 -8.23
N ILE A 535 2.98 -19.21 -8.54
CA ILE A 535 2.49 -18.11 -7.69
C ILE A 535 1.86 -18.76 -6.46
N THR A 536 2.61 -18.86 -5.36
CA THR A 536 2.07 -19.38 -4.10
C THR A 536 1.59 -18.21 -3.26
N ILE A 537 0.30 -18.13 -2.99
CA ILE A 537 -0.17 -17.21 -1.96
C ILE A 537 -0.10 -17.98 -0.65
N ARG A 538 0.72 -17.50 0.30
CA ARG A 538 0.61 -17.95 1.69
C ARG A 538 -0.70 -17.39 2.22
N ASN A 539 -1.80 -18.11 1.96
CA ASN A 539 -3.10 -17.80 2.50
C ASN A 539 -3.17 -18.34 3.92
N PHE A 540 -3.56 -17.49 4.85
CA PHE A 540 -4.14 -17.94 6.10
C PHE A 540 -5.64 -18.16 5.86
N SER A 541 -6.00 -19.28 5.23
CA SER A 541 -7.37 -19.75 5.34
C SER A 541 -7.47 -20.66 6.55
N ALA A 542 -8.30 -20.25 7.52
CA ALA A 542 -9.03 -21.22 8.32
C ALA A 542 -9.86 -22.08 7.34
N GLU A 543 -9.89 -23.39 7.59
CA GLU A 543 -10.64 -24.42 6.87
C GLU A 543 -9.95 -24.98 5.59
N GLU A 544 -9.20 -26.07 5.77
CA GLU A 544 -9.13 -27.11 4.74
C GLU A 544 -10.48 -27.85 4.69
N PRO A 545 -11.04 -28.13 3.51
CA PRO A 545 -12.15 -29.07 3.39
C PRO A 545 -11.66 -30.47 3.72
N ILE A 546 -12.32 -31.10 4.69
CA ILE A 546 -12.22 -32.53 4.96
C ILE A 546 -12.47 -33.28 3.64
N ALA A 547 -11.43 -33.95 3.14
CA ALA A 547 -11.56 -34.98 2.13
C ALA A 547 -12.54 -36.05 2.66
N LYS A 548 -13.80 -36.00 2.22
CA LYS A 548 -14.70 -37.15 2.33
C LYS A 548 -14.30 -38.14 1.23
N GLY A 549 -13.37 -39.03 1.58
CA GLY A 549 -13.27 -40.32 0.92
C GLY A 549 -14.46 -41.18 1.33
N ASN A 550 -15.14 -41.76 0.34
CA ASN A 550 -15.75 -43.07 0.45
C ASN A 550 -15.15 -43.94 -0.64
#